data_AF-A0A497FJN6-F1
#
_entry.id   AF-A0A497FJN6-F1
#
_cell.length_a   1.000
_cell.length_b   1.000
_cell.length_c   1.000
_cell.angle_alpha   90.00
_cell.angle_beta   90.00
_cell.angle_gamma   90.00
#
_symmetry.space_group_name_H-M   'P 1'
#
loop_
_entity.id
_entity.type
_entity.pdbx_description
1 polymer ?
#
loop_
_entity_poly.entity_id
_entity_poly.type
_entity_poly.pdbx_seq_one_letter_code
_entity_poly.pdbx_strand_id
1 'polypeptide(L)' 'MLSIIERKLGLKYAIIISSLAFALCHIDRLIHAPLMIIYGFILGYAFSKVKNIILPITAHALSNLILYLYVVLDVI' A
#
# COMPACT_ATOMS: atom_id res chain seq x y z
N MET A 1 8.06 -0.86 8.73
CA MET A 1 7.45 -2.06 9.35
C MET A 1 7.81 -3.35 8.61
N LEU A 2 7.59 -3.42 7.29
CA LEU A 2 7.80 -4.62 6.49
C LEU A 2 9.17 -5.29 6.69
N SER A 3 10.29 -4.56 6.61
CA SER A 3 11.64 -5.13 6.80
C SER A 3 11.88 -5.72 8.20
N ILE A 4 11.22 -5.18 9.23
CA ILE A 4 11.33 -5.69 10.61
C ILE A 4 10.61 -7.02 10.73
N ILE A 5 9.41 -7.12 10.14
CA ILE A 5 8.61 -8.34 10.16
C ILE A 5 9.25 -9.42 9.28
N GLU A 6 9.80 -9.04 8.12
CA GLU A 6 10.49 -9.94 7.20
C GLU A 6 11.64 -10.68 7.91
N ARG A 7 12.43 -9.97 8.71
CA ARG A 7 13.53 -10.56 9.49
C ARG A 7 13.08 -11.57 10.56
N LYS A 8 11.85 -11.46 11.08
CA LYS A 8 11.35 -12.30 12.18
C LYS A 8 10.47 -13.44 11.72
N LEU A 9 9.61 -13.20 10.73
CA LEU A 9 8.55 -14.12 10.30
C LEU A 9 8.65 -14.50 8.82
N GLY A 10 9.53 -13.86 8.05
CA GLY A 10 9.68 -14.08 6.61
C GLY A 10 8.79 -13.17 5.76
N LEU A 11 9.07 -13.14 4.46
CA LEU A 11 8.50 -12.18 3.51
C LEU A 11 6.98 -12.27 3.38
N LYS A 12 6.42 -13.50 3.36
CA LYS A 12 4.97 -13.73 3.20
C LYS A 12 4.19 -13.02 4.30
N TYR A 13 4.56 -13.24 5.56
CA TYR A 13 3.90 -12.61 6.70
C TYR A 13 4.19 -11.12 6.79
N ALA A 14 5.39 -10.69 6.38
CA ALA A 14 5.74 -9.27 6.33
C ALA A 14 4.83 -8.48 5.39
N ILE A 15 4.55 -9.01 4.20
CA ILE A 15 3.63 -8.38 3.25
C ILE A 15 2.21 -8.41 3.82
N ILE A 16 1.69 -9.57 4.25
CA ILE A 16 0.31 -9.69 4.77
C ILE A 16 0.06 -8.70 5.92
N ILE A 17 0.92 -8.71 6.93
CA ILE A 17 0.74 -7.85 8.12
C ILE A 17 0.88 -6.38 7.74
N SER A 18 1.79 -6.04 6.82
CA SER A 18 1.96 -4.66 6.36
C SER A 18 0.76 -4.17 5.55
N SER A 19 0.19 -5.01 4.69
CA SER A 19 -1.00 -4.69 3.92
C SER A 19 -2.23 -4.49 4.81
N LEU A 20 -2.40 -5.34 5.83
CA LEU A 20 -3.48 -5.21 6.79
C LEU A 20 -3.35 -3.92 7.62
N ALA A 21 -2.16 -3.63 8.14
CA ALA A 21 -1.92 -2.39 8.87
C ALA A 21 -2.15 -1.16 7.99
N PHE A 22 -1.72 -1.20 6.72
CA PHE A 22 -1.96 -0.14 5.75
C PHE A 22 -3.47 0.11 5.53
N ALA A 23 -4.26 -0.95 5.36
CA ALA A 23 -5.70 -0.82 5.21
C ALA A 23 -6.38 -0.29 6.49
N LEU A 24 -5.92 -0.70 7.67
CA LEU A 24 -6.41 -0.20 8.95
C LEU A 24 -6.12 1.30 9.14
N CYS A 25 -5.05 1.83 8.56
CA CYS A 25 -4.79 3.28 8.56
C CYS A 25 -5.80 4.10 7.72
N HIS A 26 -6.61 3.44 6.87
CA HIS A 26 -7.60 4.07 6.01
C HIS A 26 -9.04 3.70 6.43
N ILE A 27 -9.26 3.54 7.74
CA ILE A 27 -10.54 3.07 8.29
C ILE A 27 -11.71 4.04 8.01
N ASP A 28 -11.42 5.31 7.72
CA ASP A 28 -12.39 6.30 7.26
C ASP A 28 -13.08 5.91 5.94
N ARG A 29 -12.47 4.97 5.18
CA ARG A 29 -12.94 4.52 3.87
C ARG A 29 -13.14 3.01 3.84
N LEU A 30 -13.90 2.49 4.79
CA LEU A 30 -14.12 1.06 5.01
C LEU A 30 -14.57 0.29 3.75
N ILE A 31 -15.40 0.92 2.89
CA ILE A 31 -15.85 0.37 1.59
C ILE A 31 -14.65 0.01 0.69
N HIS A 32 -13.56 0.77 0.77
CA HIS A 32 -12.36 0.59 -0.04
C HIS A 32 -11.30 -0.29 0.65
N ALA A 33 -11.58 -0.83 1.84
CA ALA A 33 -10.61 -1.65 2.57
C ALA A 33 -10.06 -2.83 1.75
N PRO A 34 -10.87 -3.60 0.97
CA PRO A 34 -10.34 -4.65 0.13
C PRO A 34 -9.31 -4.15 -0.91
N LEU A 35 -9.58 -2.99 -1.53
CA LEU A 35 -8.67 -2.35 -2.49
C LEU A 35 -7.38 -1.89 -1.81
N MET A 36 -7.47 -1.31 -0.62
CA MET A 36 -6.29 -0.87 0.15
C MET A 36 -5.40 -2.05 0.55
N ILE A 37 -5.99 -3.19 0.93
CA ILE A 37 -5.24 -4.42 1.21
C ILE A 37 -4.47 -4.86 -0.05
N ILE A 38 -5.16 -4.98 -1.19
CA ILE A 38 -4.55 -5.39 -2.46
C ILE A 38 -3.42 -4.43 -2.84
N TYR A 39 -3.65 -3.13 -2.72
CA TYR A 39 -2.65 -2.12 -3.00
C TYR A 39 -1.43 -2.23 -2.06
N GLY A 40 -1.66 -2.47 -0.77
CA GLY A 40 -0.61 -2.79 0.20
C GLY A 40 0.22 -4.00 -0.21
N PHE A 41 -0.41 -5.06 -0.76
CA PHE A 41 0.32 -6.23 -1.28
C PHE A 41 1.24 -5.84 -2.44
N ILE A 42 0.75 -5.03 -3.38
CA ILE A 42 1.52 -4.55 -4.52
C ILE A 42 2.74 -3.74 -4.06
N LEU A 43 2.53 -2.77 -3.16
CA LEU A 43 3.62 -1.94 -2.62
C LEU A 43 4.64 -2.77 -1.84
N GLY A 44 4.17 -3.69 -0.99
CA GLY A 44 5.03 -4.56 -0.20
C GLY A 44 5.86 -5.49 -1.07
N TYR A 45 5.27 -6.06 -2.12
CA TYR A 45 5.97 -6.88 -3.09
C TYR A 45 6.98 -6.06 -3.91
N ALA A 46 6.60 -4.89 -4.41
CA ALA A 46 7.50 -4.01 -5.16
C ALA A 46 8.73 -3.62 -4.32
N PHE A 47 8.51 -3.22 -3.07
CA PHE A 47 9.60 -2.97 -2.12
C PHE A 47 10.47 -4.21 -1.90
N SER A 48 9.87 -5.40 -1.79
CA SER A 48 10.64 -6.64 -1.58
C SER A 48 11.62 -6.95 -2.71
N LYS A 49 11.30 -6.54 -3.95
CA LYS A 49 12.13 -6.77 -5.13
C LYS A 49 13.22 -5.74 -5.31
N VAL A 50 12.91 -4.47 -5.08
CA VAL A 50 13.84 -3.37 -5.37
C VAL A 50 14.60 -2.92 -4.12
N LYS A 51 14.11 -3.28 -2.91
CA LYS A 51 14.63 -2.86 -1.60
C LYS A 51 14.86 -1.34 -1.50
N ASN A 52 14.07 -0.58 -2.24
CA ASN A 52 14.13 0.88 -2.31
C ASN A 52 12.78 1.44 -1.85
N ILE A 53 12.80 2.28 -0.81
CA ILE A 53 11.60 2.88 -0.22
C ILE A 53 11.01 4.02 -1.07
N ILE A 54 11.81 4.60 -1.97
CA ILE A 54 11.35 5.66 -2.87
C ILE A 54 10.24 5.11 -3.79
N LEU A 55 10.40 3.91 -4.33
CA LEU A 55 9.41 3.28 -5.21
C LEU A 55 7.99 3.22 -4.61
N PRO A 56 7.75 2.60 -3.43
CA PRO A 56 6.43 2.55 -2.85
C PRO A 56 5.92 3.94 -2.41
N ILE A 57 6.80 4.86 -1.99
CA ILE A 57 6.40 6.23 -1.66
C ILE A 57 5.88 6.95 -2.92
N THR A 58 6.64 6.90 -4.01
CA THR A 58 6.25 7.55 -5.27
C THR A 58 5.01 6.92 -5.86
N ALA A 59 4.88 5.59 -5.81
CA ALA A 59 3.69 4.90 -6.29
C ALA A 59 2.45 5.33 -5.48
N HIS A 60 2.56 5.38 -4.15
CA HIS A 60 1.46 5.81 -3.29
C HIS A 60 1.06 7.27 -3.53
N ALA A 61 2.03 8.19 -3.57
CA ALA A 61 1.77 9.61 -3.84
C ALA A 61 1.13 9.82 -5.22
N LEU A 62 1.62 9.13 -6.25
CA LEU A 62 1.08 9.21 -7.60
C LEU A 62 -0.35 8.64 -7.66
N SER A 63 -0.62 7.50 -7.04
CA SER A 63 -1.97 6.95 -6.96
C SER A 63 -2.95 7.91 -6.28
N ASN A 64 -2.52 8.57 -5.19
CA ASN A 64 -3.35 9.57 -4.52
C ASN A 64 -3.60 10.79 -5.40
N LEU A 65 -2.59 11.28 -6.12
CA LEU A 65 -2.73 12.38 -7.06
C LEU A 65 -3.70 12.03 -8.20
N ILE A 66 -3.55 10.84 -8.78
CA ILE A 66 -4.44 10.36 -9.84
C ILE A 66 -5.88 10.29 -9.33
N LEU A 67 -6.13 9.69 -8.17
CA LEU A 67 -7.47 9.63 -7.56
C LEU A 67 -8.03 11.03 -7.28
N TYR A 68 -7.21 11.96 -6.78
CA TYR A 68 -7.62 13.33 -6.55
C TYR A 68 -8.02 14.03 -7.85
N LEU A 69 -7.22 13.89 -8.92
CA LEU A 69 -7.55 14.43 -10.23
C LEU A 69 -8.83 13.82 -10.79
N TYR A 70 -9.04 12.52 -10.65
CA TYR A 70 -10.28 11.87 -11.07
C TYR A 70 -11.51 12.46 -10.35
N VAL A 71 -11.41 12.68 -9.04
CA VAL A 71 -12.50 13.26 -8.24
C VAL A 71 -12.72 14.75 -8.54
N VAL A 72 -11.66 15.53 -8.76
CA VAL A 72 -11.79 16.98 -9.03
C VAL A 72 -12.25 17.28 -10.45
N LEU A 73 -11.88 16.42 -11.41
CA LEU A 73 -12.21 16.62 -12.82
C LEU A 73 -13.57 16.01 -13.22
N ASP A 74 -14.35 15.49 -12.26
CA ASP A 74 -15.65 14.81 -12.52
C ASP A 74 -15.56 13.76 -13.63
N VAL A 75 -14.45 13.03 -13.69
CA VAL A 75 -14.26 11.97 -14.68
C VAL A 75 -15.05 10.70 -14.28
N ILE A 76 -15.70 10.71 -13.11
CA ILE A 76 -16.69 9.72 -12.62
C ILE A 76 -17.74 10.46 -11.79
#